data_AF-A0AAD3ME40-F1
#
_entry.id   AF-A0AAD3ME40-F1
#
_cell.length_a   1.000
_cell.length_b   1.000
_cell.length_c   1.000
_cell.angle_alpha   90.00
_cell.angle_beta   90.00
_cell.angle_gamma   90.00
#
_symmetry.space_group_name_H-M   'P 1'
#
loop_
_entity.id
_entity.type
_entity.pdbx_description
1 polymer ?
#
loop_
_entity_poly.entity_id
_entity_poly.type
_entity_poly.pdbx_seq_one_letter_code
_entity_poly.pdbx_strand_id
1 'polypeptide(L)'
;MKSDMAYNQLADMEWRRQDNRKAPLYSRCVIALATVATVLLAAMAVYNLLTPRVSSSHPAPSSSLLLPQAESCSDPCKIVLVESIPEGLEFNSSTTHPSIFQTWLNLMGEARSSVDIASFYWTLTNKDTGTQEPTAYQGETVLKKLVELSGKLSVRIAVNTPQQSQPQDDLRLLNNS
;
A
#
# COMPACT_ATOMS: atom_id res chain seq x y z
N MET A 1 4.45 75.77 61.36
CA MET A 1 5.06 74.61 60.69
C MET A 1 4.22 73.37 60.96
N LYS A 2 3.29 73.04 60.05
CA LYS A 2 2.92 71.69 59.62
C LYS A 2 1.80 71.82 58.61
N SER A 3 2.16 71.55 57.37
CA SER A 3 1.29 71.44 56.21
C SER A 3 0.89 69.98 56.09
N ASP A 4 -0.40 69.68 56.16
CA ASP A 4 -0.94 68.40 55.69
C ASP A 4 -2.08 68.71 54.74
N MET A 5 -1.73 68.93 53.47
CA MET A 5 -2.70 68.94 52.38
C MET A 5 -3.07 67.48 52.08
N ALA A 6 -4.32 67.13 52.39
CA ALA A 6 -4.93 65.85 52.02
C ALA A 6 -5.13 65.79 50.50
N TYR A 7 -4.08 65.41 49.78
CA TYR A 7 -4.15 65.04 48.38
C TYR A 7 -4.42 63.54 48.31
N ASN A 8 -5.65 63.11 47.98
CA ASN A 8 -5.94 61.75 47.45
C ASN A 8 -7.42 61.47 47.04
N GLN A 9 -8.38 62.40 47.13
CA GLN A 9 -9.80 62.04 46.92
C GLN A 9 -10.35 62.24 45.50
N LEU A 10 -9.71 63.07 44.65
CA LEU A 10 -10.17 63.32 43.28
C LEU A 10 -9.72 62.22 42.29
N ALA A 11 -8.50 61.73 42.44
CA ALA A 11 -7.97 60.65 41.60
C ALA A 11 -8.76 59.33 41.79
N ASP A 12 -9.18 59.01 43.02
CA ASP A 12 -9.91 57.77 43.34
C ASP A 12 -11.33 57.73 42.76
N MET A 13 -12.06 58.86 42.77
CA MET A 13 -13.41 58.94 42.22
C MET A 13 -13.42 58.91 40.68
N GLU A 14 -12.45 59.55 40.03
CA GLU A 14 -12.29 59.48 38.57
C GLU A 14 -11.82 58.08 38.14
N TRP A 15 -10.93 57.44 38.91
CA TRP A 15 -10.57 56.03 38.70
C TRP A 15 -11.79 55.11 38.80
N ARG A 16 -12.60 55.20 39.87
CA ARG A 16 -13.79 54.34 40.03
C ARG A 16 -14.87 54.57 38.98
N ARG A 17 -15.07 55.80 38.52
CA ARG A 17 -16.06 56.11 37.48
C ARG A 17 -15.59 55.64 36.09
N GLN A 18 -14.29 55.72 35.82
CA GLN A 18 -13.66 55.20 34.60
C GLN A 18 -13.67 53.66 34.59
N ASP A 19 -13.44 53.02 35.73
CA ASP A 19 -13.43 51.56 35.90
C ASP A 19 -14.82 50.94 35.72
N ASN A 20 -15.85 51.52 36.35
CA ASN A 20 -17.25 51.07 36.19
C ASN A 20 -17.80 51.23 34.77
N ARG A 21 -17.28 52.17 33.96
CA ARG A 21 -17.70 52.34 32.55
C ARG A 21 -16.97 51.37 31.61
N LYS A 22 -15.76 50.94 31.98
CA LYS A 22 -14.95 49.94 31.26
C LYS A 22 -15.39 48.52 31.56
N ALA A 23 -15.85 48.22 32.78
CA ALA A 23 -16.32 46.90 33.19
C ALA A 23 -17.44 46.29 32.30
N PRO A 24 -18.53 46.99 31.91
CA PRO A 24 -19.57 46.41 31.07
C PRO A 24 -19.14 46.26 29.61
N LEU A 25 -18.29 47.15 29.08
CA LEU A 25 -17.71 47.02 27.74
C LEU A 25 -16.70 45.87 27.70
N TYR A 26 -15.86 45.74 28.73
CA TYR A 26 -14.92 44.64 28.89
C TYR A 26 -15.66 43.31 29.00
N SER A 27 -16.73 43.23 29.82
CA SER A 27 -17.55 42.03 29.94
C SER A 27 -18.23 41.63 28.62
N ARG A 28 -18.79 42.59 27.87
CA ARG A 28 -19.38 42.33 26.54
C ARG A 28 -18.34 41.87 25.53
N CYS A 29 -17.15 42.47 25.53
CA CYS A 29 -16.04 42.02 24.69
C CYS A 29 -15.58 40.62 25.09
N VAL A 30 -15.46 40.33 26.39
CA VAL A 30 -15.05 39.01 26.90
C VAL A 30 -16.06 37.93 26.51
N ILE A 31 -17.36 38.21 26.63
CA ILE A 31 -18.41 37.27 26.20
C ILE A 31 -18.37 37.07 24.68
N ALA A 32 -18.27 38.14 23.89
CA ALA A 32 -18.17 38.03 22.44
C ALA A 32 -16.94 37.21 22.02
N LEU A 33 -15.78 37.50 22.61
CA LEU A 33 -14.54 36.75 22.37
C LEU A 33 -14.67 35.29 22.78
N ALA A 34 -15.28 35.00 23.94
CA ALA A 34 -15.53 33.64 24.38
C ALA A 34 -16.44 32.88 23.42
N THR A 35 -17.52 33.51 22.93
CA THR A 35 -18.44 32.88 21.96
C THR A 35 -17.78 32.62 20.60
N VAL A 36 -16.94 33.52 20.12
CA VAL A 36 -16.18 33.31 18.88
C VAL A 36 -15.19 32.16 19.07
N ALA A 37 -14.48 32.14 20.20
CA ALA A 37 -13.52 31.07 20.51
C ALA A 37 -14.20 29.69 20.59
N THR A 38 -15.37 29.58 21.23
CA THR A 38 -16.09 28.30 21.32
C THR A 38 -16.59 27.83 19.96
N VAL A 39 -17.11 28.73 19.12
CA VAL A 39 -17.53 28.40 17.75
C VAL A 39 -16.36 27.90 16.91
N LEU A 40 -15.20 28.56 17.00
CA LEU A 40 -13.99 28.15 16.27
C LEU A 40 -13.50 26.76 16.72
N LEU A 41 -13.51 26.49 18.03
CA LEU A 41 -13.13 25.17 18.56
C LEU A 41 -14.09 24.06 18.12
N ALA A 42 -15.40 24.34 18.13
CA ALA A 42 -16.41 23.39 17.66
C ALA A 42 -16.25 23.10 16.16
N ALA A 43 -16.05 24.14 15.35
CA ALA A 43 -15.79 23.99 13.91
C ALA A 43 -14.52 23.16 13.65
N MET A 44 -13.44 23.41 14.40
CA MET A 44 -12.22 22.60 14.33
C MET A 44 -12.45 21.15 14.74
N ALA A 45 -13.23 20.88 15.78
CA ALA A 45 -13.54 19.51 16.21
C ALA A 45 -14.35 18.77 15.13
N VAL A 46 -15.37 19.42 14.57
CA VAL A 46 -16.19 18.89 13.47
C VAL A 46 -15.34 18.64 12.22
N TYR A 47 -14.45 19.56 11.87
CA TYR A 47 -13.50 19.37 10.76
C TYR A 47 -12.62 18.13 10.99
N ASN A 48 -12.04 17.96 12.18
CA ASN A 48 -11.24 16.77 12.52
C ASN A 48 -12.03 15.46 12.54
N LEU A 49 -13.35 15.50 12.78
CA LEU A 49 -14.25 14.34 12.74
C LEU A 49 -14.65 13.99 11.29
N LEU A 50 -14.79 15.00 10.42
CA LEU A 50 -15.20 14.84 9.02
C LEU A 50 -14.02 14.58 8.08
N THR A 51 -12.80 15.00 8.44
CA THR A 51 -11.58 14.66 7.68
C THR A 51 -10.88 13.46 8.31
N PRO A 52 -10.70 12.34 7.59
CA PRO A 52 -9.84 11.26 8.04
C PRO A 52 -8.45 11.83 8.34
N ARG A 53 -7.90 11.58 9.54
CA ARG A 53 -6.55 12.03 9.89
C ARG A 53 -5.53 11.39 8.94
N VAL A 54 -5.06 12.17 7.98
CA VAL A 54 -3.79 11.91 7.28
C VAL A 54 -2.68 12.30 8.25
N SER A 55 -2.01 11.31 8.82
CA SER A 55 -0.78 11.52 9.58
C SER A 55 0.29 12.10 8.67
N SER A 56 0.55 13.40 8.79
CA SER A 56 1.62 14.10 8.09
C SER A 56 2.92 13.98 8.89
N SER A 57 3.81 13.08 8.50
CA SER A 57 5.23 13.15 8.87
C SER A 57 5.94 14.15 7.95
N HIS A 58 6.64 15.12 8.54
CA HIS A 58 7.41 16.14 7.85
C HIS A 58 8.50 15.54 6.94
N PRO A 59 8.80 16.13 5.76
CA PRO A 59 9.97 15.74 4.98
C PRO A 59 11.19 16.57 5.40
N ALA A 60 12.30 15.88 5.68
CA ALA A 60 13.63 16.45 5.54
C ALA A 60 14.15 16.13 4.12
N PRO A 61 14.85 17.04 3.42
CA PRO A 61 15.21 16.82 2.02
C PRO A 61 16.58 16.14 1.94
N SER A 62 16.63 14.91 1.45
CA SER A 62 17.84 14.38 0.81
C SER A 62 17.58 13.04 0.13
N SER A 63 17.51 13.11 -1.20
CA SER A 63 17.99 12.14 -2.19
C SER A 63 18.15 10.68 -1.74
N SER A 64 17.06 9.92 -1.77
CA SER A 64 17.10 8.46 -1.92
C SER A 64 15.91 8.01 -2.74
N LEU A 65 16.15 7.05 -3.63
CA LEU A 65 15.19 6.48 -4.58
C LEU A 65 13.86 6.16 -3.87
N LEU A 66 12.77 6.77 -4.34
CA LEU A 66 11.41 6.44 -3.90
C LEU A 66 11.09 4.99 -4.30
N LEU A 67 11.37 4.05 -3.42
CA LEU A 67 10.53 2.84 -3.35
C LEU A 67 9.11 3.34 -3.07
N PRO A 68 8.09 2.92 -3.84
CA PRO A 68 6.70 3.20 -3.51
C PRO A 68 6.52 2.84 -2.04
N GLN A 69 6.12 3.83 -1.25
CA GLN A 69 5.75 3.69 0.14
C GLN A 69 4.90 2.43 0.25
N ALA A 70 5.43 1.41 0.93
CA ALA A 70 4.79 0.10 1.02
C ALA A 70 3.35 0.35 1.47
N GLU A 71 2.41 0.17 0.55
CA GLU A 71 1.00 0.20 0.91
C GLU A 71 0.86 -0.81 2.03
N SER A 72 0.28 -0.37 3.14
CA SER A 72 0.04 -1.27 4.26
C SER A 72 -0.87 -2.38 3.71
N CYS A 73 -0.30 -3.54 3.41
CA CYS A 73 -0.98 -4.75 2.94
C CYS A 73 -1.97 -5.19 4.01
N SER A 74 -3.13 -4.53 4.01
CA SER A 74 -4.26 -4.80 4.89
C SER A 74 -5.29 -5.68 4.20
N ASP A 75 -5.02 -6.08 2.95
CA ASP A 75 -5.78 -7.08 2.24
C ASP A 75 -5.58 -8.47 2.86
N PRO A 76 -6.65 -9.23 3.08
CA PRO A 76 -6.54 -10.60 3.55
C PRO A 76 -5.85 -11.46 2.47
N CYS A 77 -4.59 -11.81 2.71
CA CYS A 77 -3.80 -12.67 1.81
C CYS A 77 -3.75 -14.11 2.32
N LYS A 78 -3.81 -15.08 1.40
CA LYS A 78 -3.55 -16.49 1.69
C LYS A 78 -2.16 -16.86 1.17
N ILE A 79 -1.30 -17.38 2.05
CA ILE A 79 0.01 -17.90 1.69
C ILE A 79 -0.05 -19.42 1.76
N VAL A 80 0.41 -20.09 0.71
CA VAL A 80 0.46 -21.55 0.61
C VAL A 80 1.86 -21.95 0.17
N LEU A 81 2.50 -22.87 0.89
CA LEU A 81 3.73 -23.50 0.47
C LEU A 81 3.45 -24.48 -0.67
N VAL A 82 4.25 -24.42 -1.72
CA VAL A 82 4.18 -25.31 -2.89
C VAL A 82 5.58 -25.80 -3.24
N GLU A 83 5.67 -27.03 -3.70
CA GLU A 83 6.95 -27.68 -4.01
C GLU A 83 6.81 -28.66 -5.19
N SER A 84 7.93 -29.05 -5.79
CA SER A 84 7.94 -30.16 -6.75
C SER A 84 7.95 -31.46 -5.98
N ILE A 85 6.95 -32.32 -6.21
CA ILE A 85 6.85 -33.63 -5.56
C ILE A 85 7.57 -34.66 -6.44
N PRO A 86 8.57 -35.39 -5.92
CA PRO A 86 9.21 -36.48 -6.66
C PRO A 86 8.21 -37.57 -7.06
N GLU A 87 8.42 -38.16 -8.22
CA GLU A 87 7.63 -39.32 -8.66
C GLU A 87 7.79 -40.49 -7.66
N GLY A 88 6.67 -41.13 -7.33
CA GLY A 88 6.62 -42.24 -6.39
C GLY A 88 6.71 -41.83 -4.91
N LEU A 89 6.80 -40.54 -4.58
CA LEU A 89 6.67 -40.07 -3.19
C LEU A 89 5.20 -39.92 -2.82
N GLU A 90 4.74 -40.73 -1.87
CA GLU A 90 3.40 -40.64 -1.29
C GLU A 90 3.47 -40.10 0.15
N PHE A 91 2.64 -39.09 0.45
CA PHE A 91 2.55 -38.53 1.80
C PHE A 91 1.44 -39.23 2.59
N ASN A 92 1.77 -39.70 3.79
CA ASN A 92 0.85 -40.42 4.69
C ASN A 92 -0.11 -39.50 5.47
N SER A 93 -0.06 -38.17 5.26
CA SER A 93 -0.67 -37.16 6.13
C SER A 93 -1.93 -36.50 5.53
N SER A 94 -2.79 -35.98 6.42
CA SER A 94 -4.04 -35.25 6.10
C SER A 94 -3.86 -33.90 5.39
N THR A 95 -2.62 -33.43 5.21
CA THR A 95 -2.31 -32.15 4.56
C THR A 95 -1.26 -32.35 3.47
N THR A 96 -1.71 -32.60 2.24
CA THR A 96 -0.85 -32.56 1.05
C THR A 96 -0.82 -31.14 0.51
N HIS A 97 0.35 -30.51 0.47
CA HIS A 97 0.53 -29.23 -0.20
C HIS A 97 0.40 -29.42 -1.72
N PRO A 98 -0.21 -28.47 -2.45
CA PRO A 98 -0.31 -28.60 -3.90
C PRO A 98 1.09 -28.51 -4.52
N SER A 99 1.33 -29.33 -5.54
CA SER A 99 2.59 -29.28 -6.27
C SER A 99 2.75 -27.94 -7.00
N ILE A 100 3.99 -27.57 -7.32
CA ILE A 100 4.30 -26.41 -8.18
C ILE A 100 3.51 -26.54 -9.50
N PHE A 101 3.53 -27.73 -10.12
CA PHE A 101 2.79 -28.01 -11.36
C PHE A 101 1.28 -27.72 -11.22
N GLN A 102 0.63 -28.27 -10.19
CA GLN A 102 -0.81 -28.06 -9.99
C GLN A 102 -1.13 -26.58 -9.70
N THR A 103 -0.28 -25.92 -8.91
CA THR A 103 -0.44 -24.51 -8.57
C THR A 103 -0.39 -23.62 -9.82
N TRP A 104 0.54 -23.87 -10.73
CA TRP A 104 0.61 -23.17 -12.01
C TRP A 104 -0.66 -23.33 -12.83
N LEU A 105 -1.18 -24.56 -12.95
CA LEU A 105 -2.42 -24.83 -13.68
C LEU A 105 -3.62 -24.12 -13.05
N ASN A 106 -3.70 -24.09 -11.72
CA ASN A 106 -4.78 -23.41 -11.01
C ASN A 106 -4.74 -21.90 -11.23
N LEU A 107 -3.58 -21.25 -11.05
CA LEU A 107 -3.41 -19.81 -11.27
C LEU A 107 -3.77 -19.41 -12.70
N MET A 108 -3.31 -20.17 -13.69
CA MET A 108 -3.65 -19.99 -15.10
C MET A 108 -5.13 -20.24 -15.39
N GLY A 109 -5.76 -21.20 -14.71
CA GLY A 109 -7.18 -21.50 -14.86
C GLY A 109 -8.10 -20.42 -14.27
N GLU A 110 -7.64 -19.72 -13.24
CA GLU A 110 -8.38 -18.65 -12.57
C GLU A 110 -8.15 -17.27 -13.20
N ALA A 111 -7.07 -17.10 -13.97
CA ALA A 111 -6.71 -15.85 -14.62
C ALA A 111 -7.83 -15.31 -15.54
N ARG A 112 -8.13 -14.01 -15.42
CA ARG A 112 -9.20 -13.35 -16.19
C ARG A 112 -8.72 -12.29 -17.17
N SER A 113 -7.57 -11.68 -16.92
CA SER A 113 -7.08 -10.52 -17.69
C SER A 113 -5.67 -10.73 -18.24
N SER A 114 -4.75 -11.17 -17.39
CA SER A 114 -3.37 -11.44 -17.78
C SER A 114 -2.75 -12.57 -16.97
N VAL A 115 -1.70 -13.14 -17.56
CA VAL A 115 -0.72 -13.99 -16.88
C VAL A 115 0.65 -13.37 -17.13
N ASP A 116 1.27 -12.89 -16.07
CA ASP A 116 2.54 -12.15 -16.12
C ASP A 116 3.60 -12.93 -15.35
N ILE A 117 4.64 -13.36 -16.06
CA ILE A 117 5.66 -14.23 -15.49
C ILE A 117 7.03 -13.58 -15.69
N ALA A 118 7.80 -13.51 -14.60
CA ALA A 118 9.23 -13.20 -14.64
C ALA A 118 10.01 -14.45 -14.23
N SER A 119 10.90 -14.92 -15.11
CA SER A 119 11.74 -16.11 -14.87
C SER A 119 13.15 -15.86 -15.38
N PHE A 120 14.13 -16.63 -14.90
CA PHE A 120 15.49 -16.55 -15.42
C PHE A 120 15.59 -17.19 -16.82
N TYR A 121 14.97 -18.34 -17.05
CA TYR A 121 14.90 -19.04 -18.35
C TYR A 121 13.59 -19.81 -18.51
N TRP A 122 13.34 -20.31 -19.72
CA TRP A 122 12.19 -21.14 -20.07
C TRP A 122 12.66 -22.36 -20.85
N THR A 123 12.64 -23.52 -20.20
CA THR A 123 13.06 -24.83 -20.75
C THR A 123 12.08 -25.88 -20.24
N LEU A 124 10.82 -25.75 -20.64
CA LEU A 124 9.69 -26.58 -20.20
C LEU A 124 9.57 -27.89 -20.97
N THR A 125 10.21 -27.99 -22.14
CA THR A 125 10.16 -29.18 -22.98
C THR A 125 11.46 -29.98 -22.89
N ASN A 126 11.36 -31.31 -23.06
CA ASN A 126 12.53 -32.19 -23.21
C ASN A 126 13.47 -31.73 -24.34
N LYS A 127 12.91 -31.10 -25.38
CA LYS A 127 13.66 -30.57 -26.51
C LYS A 127 14.58 -29.43 -26.08
N ASP A 128 14.08 -28.46 -25.31
CA ASP A 128 14.87 -27.32 -24.84
C ASP A 128 15.88 -27.74 -23.76
N THR A 129 15.59 -28.75 -22.94
CA THR A 129 16.55 -29.27 -21.96
C THR A 129 17.54 -30.28 -22.55
N GLY A 130 17.31 -30.80 -23.76
CA GLY A 130 18.11 -31.86 -24.35
C GLY A 130 17.99 -33.20 -23.61
N THR A 131 16.85 -33.46 -22.95
CA THR A 131 16.60 -34.65 -22.13
C THR A 131 15.53 -35.56 -22.74
N GLN A 132 15.32 -36.73 -22.14
CA GLN A 132 14.24 -37.66 -22.47
C GLN A 132 13.56 -38.13 -21.18
N GLU A 133 13.12 -37.18 -20.37
CA GLU A 133 12.49 -37.46 -19.07
C GLU A 133 10.97 -37.61 -19.24
N PRO A 134 10.36 -38.72 -18.78
CA PRO A 134 8.91 -38.88 -18.81
C PRO A 134 8.18 -37.76 -18.06
N THR A 135 8.76 -37.25 -16.98
CA THR A 135 8.20 -36.20 -16.11
C THR A 135 8.18 -34.81 -16.77
N ALA A 136 8.84 -34.62 -17.91
CA ALA A 136 8.78 -33.38 -18.68
C ALA A 136 7.35 -33.03 -19.11
N TYR A 137 6.43 -34.01 -19.14
CA TYR A 137 5.01 -33.77 -19.42
C TYR A 137 4.41 -32.62 -18.59
N GLN A 138 4.89 -32.41 -17.36
CA GLN A 138 4.42 -31.31 -16.50
C GLN A 138 4.79 -29.95 -17.10
N GLY A 139 6.04 -29.76 -17.50
CA GLY A 139 6.49 -28.55 -18.18
C GLY A 139 5.79 -28.36 -19.53
N GLU A 140 5.72 -29.42 -20.33
CA GLU A 140 5.05 -29.41 -21.64
C GLU A 140 3.56 -29.06 -21.53
N THR A 141 2.89 -29.53 -20.47
CA THR A 141 1.49 -29.18 -20.19
C THR A 141 1.35 -27.71 -19.80
N VAL A 142 2.26 -27.17 -18.98
CA VAL A 142 2.29 -25.74 -18.64
C VAL A 142 2.48 -24.88 -19.89
N LEU A 143 3.44 -25.24 -20.75
CA LEU A 143 3.69 -24.55 -22.01
C LEU A 143 2.44 -24.54 -22.90
N LYS A 144 1.82 -25.70 -23.09
CA LYS A 144 0.57 -25.83 -23.86
C LYS A 144 -0.54 -24.96 -23.28
N LYS A 145 -0.69 -24.92 -21.95
CA LYS A 145 -1.72 -24.11 -21.30
C LYS A 145 -1.53 -22.62 -21.54
N LEU A 146 -0.29 -22.14 -21.52
CA LEU A 146 0.04 -20.75 -21.81
C LEU A 146 -0.28 -20.39 -23.26
N VAL A 147 0.08 -21.26 -24.22
CA VAL A 147 -0.29 -21.10 -25.63
C VAL A 147 -1.81 -20.99 -25.81
N GLU A 148 -2.57 -21.87 -25.15
CA GLU A 148 -4.05 -21.81 -25.19
C GLU A 148 -4.61 -20.52 -24.57
N LEU A 149 -3.94 -19.96 -23.57
CA LEU A 149 -4.35 -18.72 -22.90
C LEU A 149 -3.98 -17.47 -23.70
N SER A 150 -2.89 -17.47 -24.47
CA SER A 150 -2.50 -16.36 -25.33
C SER A 150 -3.61 -15.97 -26.32
N GLY A 151 -4.41 -16.93 -26.78
CA GLY A 151 -5.59 -16.67 -27.60
C GLY A 151 -6.81 -16.08 -26.88
N LYS A 152 -6.75 -15.90 -25.55
CA LYS A 152 -7.89 -15.48 -24.70
C LYS A 152 -7.60 -14.29 -23.79
N LEU A 153 -6.37 -14.17 -23.29
CA LEU A 153 -5.94 -13.15 -22.35
C LEU A 153 -4.47 -12.75 -22.62
N SER A 154 -4.01 -11.66 -22.00
CA SER A 154 -2.62 -11.19 -22.19
C SER A 154 -1.64 -12.10 -21.46
N VAL A 155 -0.77 -12.81 -22.18
CA VAL A 155 0.34 -13.57 -21.60
C VAL A 155 1.65 -12.81 -21.82
N ARG A 156 2.35 -12.45 -20.75
CA ARG A 156 3.63 -11.72 -20.83
C ARG A 156 4.69 -12.46 -20.03
N ILE A 157 5.82 -12.72 -20.67
CA ILE A 157 6.92 -13.46 -20.08
C ILE A 157 8.20 -12.64 -20.20
N ALA A 158 8.77 -12.27 -19.06
CA ALA A 158 10.07 -11.61 -18.96
C ALA A 158 11.14 -12.66 -18.62
N VAL A 159 12.19 -12.70 -19.43
CA VAL A 159 13.35 -13.59 -19.25
C VAL A 159 14.66 -12.81 -19.17
N ASN A 160 15.74 -13.48 -18.78
CA ASN A 160 17.08 -12.92 -18.91
C ASN A 160 17.38 -12.59 -20.39
N THR A 161 18.30 -11.65 -20.65
CA THR A 161 18.73 -11.35 -22.02
C THR A 161 19.23 -12.62 -22.70
N PRO A 162 18.60 -13.06 -23.82
CA PRO A 162 18.94 -14.34 -24.41
C PRO A 162 20.36 -14.35 -24.97
N GLN A 163 21.12 -15.40 -24.66
CA GLN A 163 22.41 -15.68 -25.28
C GLN A 163 22.22 -16.63 -26.47
N GLN A 164 23.13 -16.61 -27.46
CA GLN A 164 23.03 -17.47 -28.64
C GLN A 164 23.00 -18.98 -28.31
N SER A 165 23.58 -19.38 -27.17
CA SER A 165 23.62 -20.77 -26.69
C SER A 165 22.35 -21.21 -25.96
N GLN A 166 21.46 -20.28 -25.59
CA GLN A 166 20.26 -20.63 -24.82
C GLN A 166 19.15 -21.14 -25.75
N PRO A 167 18.48 -22.26 -25.39
CA PRO A 167 17.26 -22.70 -26.05
C PRO A 167 16.20 -21.58 -26.02
N GLN A 168 15.45 -21.46 -27.11
CA GLN A 168 14.42 -20.44 -27.27
C GLN A 168 13.15 -20.99 -27.93
N ASP A 169 13.04 -22.31 -28.14
CA ASP A 169 11.91 -22.84 -28.91
C ASP A 169 10.61 -22.65 -28.13
N ASP A 170 10.62 -22.83 -26.81
CA ASP A 170 9.48 -22.57 -25.95
C ASP A 170 9.05 -21.08 -26.01
N LEU A 171 10.01 -20.15 -25.94
CA LEU A 171 9.74 -18.71 -26.02
C LEU A 171 9.24 -18.29 -27.41
N ARG A 172 9.79 -18.87 -28.47
CA ARG A 172 9.34 -18.63 -29.86
C ARG A 172 7.92 -19.14 -30.07
N LEU A 173 7.59 -20.29 -29.51
CA LEU A 173 6.23 -20.83 -29.55
C LEU A 173 5.25 -19.84 -28.89
N LEU A 174 5.55 -19.40 -27.67
CA LEU A 174 4.70 -18.47 -26.91
C LEU A 174 4.56 -17.10 -27.59
N ASN A 175 5.64 -16.59 -28.19
CA ASN A 175 5.60 -15.32 -28.93
C ASN A 175 4.75 -15.38 -30.21
N ASN A 176 4.59 -16.57 -30.79
CA ASN A 176 3.83 -16.79 -32.02
C ASN A 176 2.39 -17.29 -31.77
N SER A 177 1.97 -17.39 -30.50
CA SER A 177 0.66 -17.93 -30.07
C SER A 177 -0.43 -16.88 -29.98
#